data_AF-A0A1E7FRP8-F1
#
_entry.id   AF-A0A1E7FRP8-F1
#
_cell.length_a   1.000
_cell.length_b   1.000
_cell.length_c   1.000
_cell.angle_alpha   90.00
_cell.angle_beta   90.00
_cell.angle_gamma   90.00
#
_symmetry.space_group_name_H-M   'P 1'
#
loop_
_entity.id
_entity.type
_entity.pdbx_description
1 polymer ?
#
loop_
_entity_poly.entity_id
_entity_poly.type
_entity_poly.pdbx_seq_one_letter_code
_entity_poly.pdbx_strand_id
1 'polypeptide(L)'
;MNLAAASYTVTASSLHWLSAGTMIGCVGCVLKAQESPKEDKGTWMFRHKSLGLLTGMIIAPRLAYRIFNRSAYKIEELAGASSIEHILAKISHGGLYAFMAIMPASGIAMGYYGGKGLPFFTTTLPGVVKTDENKKSTGEIAKQSYKIHKTLGTYGKYLIPLHAGAAATHSLRGHSIFARINPFSRP
;
A
#
# COMPACT_ATOMS: atom_id res chain seq x y z
N MET A 1 -14.26 -12.23 -25.86
CA MET A 1 -14.50 -11.63 -24.53
C MET A 1 -14.63 -10.14 -24.70
N ASN A 2 -15.67 -9.51 -24.11
CA ASN A 2 -15.81 -8.06 -24.17
C ASN A 2 -14.79 -7.42 -23.20
N LEU A 3 -13.71 -6.85 -23.74
CA LEU A 3 -12.64 -6.24 -22.94
C LEU A 3 -13.17 -5.15 -22.00
N ALA A 4 -14.29 -4.50 -22.34
CA ALA A 4 -14.93 -3.49 -21.51
C ALA A 4 -15.52 -4.05 -20.20
N ALA A 5 -16.15 -5.23 -20.25
CA ALA A 5 -16.76 -5.88 -19.08
C ALA A 5 -15.72 -6.54 -18.16
N ALA A 6 -14.54 -6.82 -18.69
CA ALA A 6 -13.45 -7.48 -17.97
C ALA A 6 -12.41 -6.53 -17.37
N SER A 7 -12.46 -5.22 -17.67
CA SER A 7 -11.41 -4.25 -17.29
C SER A 7 -11.85 -3.28 -16.19
N TYR A 8 -10.91 -2.89 -15.33
CA TYR A 8 -11.11 -1.85 -14.34
C TYR A 8 -11.13 -0.46 -14.98
N THR A 9 -11.84 0.48 -14.35
CA THR A 9 -11.84 1.88 -14.78
C THR A 9 -10.43 2.48 -14.74
N VAL A 10 -10.18 3.46 -15.61
CA VAL A 10 -8.91 4.21 -15.64
C VAL A 10 -8.54 4.73 -14.25
N THR A 11 -9.51 5.21 -13.48
CA THR A 11 -9.30 5.68 -12.09
C THR A 11 -8.82 4.55 -11.17
N ALA A 12 -9.49 3.39 -11.17
CA ALA A 12 -9.08 2.25 -10.34
C ALA A 12 -7.69 1.74 -10.71
N SER A 13 -7.40 1.66 -12.01
CA SER A 13 -6.11 1.25 -12.58
C SER A 13 -5.00 2.25 -12.23
N SER A 14 -5.23 3.54 -12.38
CA SER A 14 -4.25 4.58 -12.04
C SER A 14 -3.93 4.58 -10.55
N LEU A 15 -4.95 4.55 -9.69
CA LEU A 15 -4.76 4.47 -8.24
C LEU A 15 -4.07 3.17 -7.82
N HIS A 16 -4.25 2.07 -8.56
CA HIS A 16 -3.55 0.80 -8.31
C HIS A 16 -2.06 0.96 -8.55
N TRP A 17 -1.68 1.42 -9.75
CA TRP A 17 -0.27 1.53 -10.11
C TRP A 17 0.47 2.62 -9.33
N LEU A 18 -0.18 3.74 -9.02
CA LEU A 18 0.38 4.74 -8.12
C LEU A 18 0.65 4.16 -6.73
N SER A 19 -0.33 3.44 -6.16
CA SER A 19 -0.16 2.78 -4.86
C SER A 19 0.94 1.72 -4.89
N ALA A 20 1.01 0.92 -5.96
CA ALA A 20 2.01 -0.13 -6.12
C ALA A 20 3.42 0.47 -6.20
N GLY A 21 3.61 1.52 -7.02
CA GLY A 21 4.90 2.18 -7.17
C GLY A 21 5.42 2.77 -5.85
N THR A 22 4.58 3.51 -5.12
CA THR A 22 5.01 4.10 -3.85
C THR A 22 5.22 3.05 -2.76
N MET A 23 4.42 1.98 -2.73
CA MET A 23 4.59 0.87 -1.78
C MET A 23 5.89 0.10 -2.04
N ILE A 24 6.19 -0.23 -3.30
CA ILE A 24 7.46 -0.89 -3.68
C ILE A 24 8.64 0.01 -3.30
N GLY A 25 8.56 1.31 -3.55
CA GLY A 25 9.57 2.27 -3.11
C GLY A 25 9.75 2.30 -1.58
N CYS A 26 8.65 2.22 -0.81
CA CYS A 26 8.71 2.12 0.66
C CYS A 26 9.47 0.88 1.12
N VAL A 27 9.16 -0.28 0.54
CA VAL A 27 9.82 -1.56 0.85
C VAL A 27 11.30 -1.49 0.48
N GLY A 28 11.62 -1.00 -0.72
CA GLY A 28 13.00 -0.81 -1.18
C GLY A 28 13.81 0.08 -0.24
N CYS A 29 13.24 1.19 0.23
CA CYS A 29 13.91 2.06 1.20
C CYS A 29 14.21 1.36 2.53
N VAL A 30 13.27 0.54 3.05
CA VAL A 30 13.50 -0.19 4.31
C VAL A 30 14.54 -1.28 4.14
N LEU A 31 14.49 -2.05 3.05
CA LEU A 31 15.50 -3.08 2.75
C LEU A 31 16.89 -2.44 2.64
N LYS A 32 16.99 -1.33 1.90
CA LYS A 32 18.24 -0.59 1.79
C LYS A 32 18.71 -0.04 3.13
N ALA A 33 17.82 0.48 3.98
CA ALA A 33 18.16 0.92 5.33
C ALA A 33 18.65 -0.23 6.23
N GLN A 34 18.16 -1.45 6.03
CA GLN A 34 18.58 -2.63 6.79
C GLN A 34 20.02 -3.03 6.47
N GLU A 35 20.42 -2.88 5.21
CA GLU A 35 21.76 -3.21 4.69
C GLU A 35 22.78 -2.06 4.81
N SER A 36 22.31 -0.83 5.01
CA SER A 36 23.19 0.35 5.03
C SER A 36 23.98 0.50 6.36
N PRO A 37 25.16 1.15 6.33
CA PRO A 37 25.87 1.62 7.53
C PRO A 37 24.98 2.52 8.40
N LYS A 38 25.31 2.66 9.68
CA LYS A 38 24.46 3.34 10.69
C LYS A 38 24.17 4.79 10.31
N GLU A 39 25.15 5.48 9.75
CA GLU A 39 25.09 6.86 9.26
C GLU A 39 24.04 7.06 8.15
N ASP A 40 23.89 6.07 7.26
CA ASP A 40 22.99 6.17 6.10
C ASP A 40 21.56 5.69 6.39
N LYS A 41 21.34 4.95 7.48
CA LYS A 41 20.01 4.43 7.85
C LYS A 41 18.99 5.55 8.01
N GLY A 42 19.42 6.69 8.57
CA GLY A 42 18.55 7.85 8.78
C GLY A 42 17.98 8.38 7.47
N THR A 43 18.82 8.51 6.44
CA THR A 43 18.46 8.99 5.10
C THR A 43 17.43 8.07 4.43
N TRP A 44 17.67 6.75 4.44
CA TRP A 44 16.73 5.80 3.86
C TRP A 44 15.42 5.72 4.63
N MET A 45 15.46 5.83 5.96
CA MET A 45 14.23 5.89 6.77
C MET A 45 13.45 7.19 6.57
N PHE A 46 14.12 8.30 6.29
CA PHE A 46 13.46 9.56 5.91
C PHE A 46 12.70 9.39 4.58
N ARG A 47 13.36 8.81 3.57
CA ARG A 47 12.74 8.49 2.27
C ARG A 47 11.57 7.52 2.40
N HIS A 48 11.74 6.46 3.18
CA HIS A 48 10.67 5.51 3.49
C HIS A 48 9.44 6.20 4.10
N LYS A 49 9.63 7.06 5.10
CA LYS A 49 8.51 7.79 5.73
C LYS A 49 7.84 8.77 4.77
N SER A 50 8.62 9.43 3.91
CA SER A 50 8.10 10.34 2.88
C SER A 50 7.23 9.61 1.87
N LEU A 51 7.72 8.49 1.33
CA LEU A 51 6.95 7.63 0.44
C LEU A 51 5.77 6.99 1.15
N GLY A 52 5.89 6.68 2.44
CA GLY A 52 4.81 6.12 3.26
C GLY A 52 3.66 7.11 3.45
N LEU A 53 3.98 8.38 3.70
CA LEU A 53 2.98 9.45 3.77
C LEU A 53 2.31 9.67 2.40
N LEU A 54 3.09 9.72 1.32
CA LEU A 54 2.55 9.79 -0.05
C LEU A 54 1.63 8.61 -0.36
N THR A 55 2.04 7.41 0.04
CA THR A 55 1.24 6.18 -0.11
C THR A 55 -0.08 6.31 0.65
N GLY A 56 -0.08 6.85 1.87
CA GLY A 56 -1.31 7.15 2.61
C GLY A 56 -2.24 8.11 1.86
N MET A 57 -1.70 9.19 1.28
CA MET A 57 -2.47 10.16 0.48
C MET A 57 -3.06 9.57 -0.80
N ILE A 58 -2.43 8.54 -1.39
CA ILE A 58 -2.95 7.83 -2.58
C ILE A 58 -3.95 6.75 -2.18
N ILE A 59 -3.72 6.07 -1.06
CA ILE A 59 -4.60 4.99 -0.60
C ILE A 59 -5.94 5.52 -0.12
N ALA A 60 -5.99 6.68 0.52
CA ALA A 60 -7.26 7.30 0.95
C ALA A 60 -8.28 7.44 -0.20
N PRO A 61 -7.96 8.10 -1.34
CA PRO A 61 -8.86 8.17 -2.49
C PRO A 61 -9.07 6.80 -3.16
N ARG A 62 -8.10 5.88 -3.12
CA ARG A 62 -8.30 4.50 -3.61
C ARG A 62 -9.37 3.75 -2.81
N LEU A 63 -9.34 3.83 -1.49
CA LEU A 63 -10.34 3.22 -0.61
C LEU A 63 -11.70 3.90 -0.79
N ALA A 64 -11.73 5.23 -0.83
CA ALA A 64 -12.95 5.98 -1.10
C ALA A 64 -13.57 5.57 -2.44
N TYR A 65 -12.76 5.52 -3.51
CA TYR A 65 -13.22 5.10 -4.83
C TYR A 65 -13.79 3.67 -4.80
N ARG A 66 -13.13 2.74 -4.10
CA ARG A 66 -13.63 1.37 -3.91
C ARG A 66 -14.98 1.30 -3.19
N ILE A 67 -15.15 2.12 -2.15
CA ILE A 67 -16.35 2.12 -1.29
C ILE A 67 -17.53 2.79 -2.01
N PHE A 68 -17.31 3.94 -2.65
CA PHE A 68 -18.37 4.74 -3.26
C PHE A 68 -18.70 4.32 -4.71
N ASN A 69 -17.75 3.72 -5.44
CA ASN A 69 -17.95 3.29 -6.83
C ASN A 69 -18.01 1.76 -6.92
N ARG A 70 -18.84 1.10 -6.09
CA ARG A 70 -18.87 -0.38 -6.03
C ARG A 70 -19.14 -1.03 -7.39
N SER A 71 -19.96 -0.41 -8.24
CA SER A 71 -20.25 -0.87 -9.60
C SER A 71 -19.00 -0.91 -10.49
N ALA A 72 -18.09 0.06 -10.35
CA ALA A 72 -16.83 0.12 -11.09
C ALA A 72 -15.85 -1.03 -10.77
N TYR A 73 -16.14 -1.82 -9.73
CA TYR A 73 -15.37 -3.00 -9.32
C TYR A 73 -16.13 -4.31 -9.53
N LYS A 74 -17.35 -4.26 -10.07
CA LYS A 74 -18.07 -5.45 -10.54
C LYS A 74 -17.62 -5.77 -11.95
N ILE A 75 -16.47 -6.44 -12.07
CA ILE A 75 -15.94 -6.92 -13.33
C ILE A 75 -16.14 -8.43 -13.43
N GLU A 76 -16.21 -8.95 -14.66
CA GLU A 76 -16.35 -10.38 -14.90
C GLU A 76 -15.21 -11.18 -14.24
N GLU A 77 -15.51 -12.38 -13.74
CA GLU A 77 -14.49 -13.27 -13.23
C GLU A 77 -13.52 -13.67 -14.36
N LEU A 78 -12.26 -13.97 -14.00
CA LEU A 78 -11.26 -14.33 -15.00
C LEU A 78 -11.62 -15.68 -15.64
N ALA A 79 -11.98 -15.67 -16.93
CA ALA A 79 -12.25 -16.89 -17.67
C ALA A 79 -11.04 -17.85 -17.62
N GLY A 80 -11.29 -19.14 -17.39
CA GLY A 80 -10.26 -20.18 -17.29
C GLY A 80 -9.55 -20.28 -15.93
N ALA A 81 -9.93 -19.47 -14.94
CA ALA A 81 -9.51 -19.66 -13.56
C ALA A 81 -10.49 -20.60 -12.81
N SER A 82 -9.95 -21.40 -11.91
CA SER A 82 -10.71 -22.31 -11.05
C SER A 82 -11.40 -21.56 -9.91
N SER A 83 -12.43 -22.19 -9.32
CA SER A 83 -13.13 -21.65 -8.14
C SER A 83 -12.20 -21.38 -6.95
N ILE A 84 -11.15 -22.21 -6.78
CA ILE A 84 -10.14 -22.04 -5.73
C ILE A 84 -9.32 -20.76 -5.99
N GLU A 85 -8.88 -20.53 -7.22
CA GLU A 85 -8.14 -19.32 -7.59
C GLU A 85 -8.99 -18.06 -7.36
N HIS A 86 -10.30 -18.11 -7.62
CA HIS A 86 -11.20 -17.00 -7.30
C HIS A 86 -11.33 -16.72 -5.80
N ILE A 87 -11.40 -17.77 -4.97
CA ILE A 87 -11.44 -17.62 -3.50
C ILE A 87 -10.12 -17.03 -3.01
N LEU A 88 -8.99 -17.57 -3.46
CA LEU A 88 -7.66 -17.07 -3.09
C LEU A 88 -7.45 -15.63 -3.53
N ALA A 89 -7.94 -15.25 -4.72
CA ALA A 89 -7.91 -13.86 -5.17
C ALA A 89 -8.73 -12.94 -4.26
N LYS A 90 -9.92 -13.36 -3.80
CA LYS A 90 -10.75 -12.59 -2.86
C LYS A 90 -10.03 -12.41 -1.52
N ILE A 91 -9.41 -13.47 -0.99
CA ILE A 91 -8.62 -13.42 0.26
C ILE A 91 -7.41 -12.51 0.09
N SER A 92 -6.63 -12.66 -0.98
CA SER A 92 -5.45 -11.83 -1.28
C SER A 92 -5.82 -10.35 -1.35
N HIS A 93 -6.87 -10.01 -2.11
CA HIS A 93 -7.35 -8.62 -2.20
C HIS A 93 -7.85 -8.09 -0.86
N GLY A 94 -8.63 -8.88 -0.10
CA GLY A 94 -9.09 -8.48 1.23
C GLY A 94 -7.93 -8.21 2.20
N GLY A 95 -6.94 -9.10 2.22
CA GLY A 95 -5.72 -8.92 3.01
C GLY A 95 -4.91 -7.70 2.58
N LEU A 96 -4.77 -7.45 1.27
CA LEU A 96 -4.09 -6.26 0.77
C LEU A 96 -4.85 -4.98 1.07
N TYR A 97 -6.18 -4.95 1.03
CA TYR A 97 -6.95 -3.77 1.44
C TYR A 97 -6.77 -3.46 2.93
N ALA A 98 -6.81 -4.49 3.79
CA ALA A 98 -6.53 -4.32 5.21
C ALA A 98 -5.10 -3.82 5.45
N PHE A 99 -4.12 -4.43 4.78
CA PHE A 99 -2.72 -4.01 4.82
C PHE A 99 -2.55 -2.56 4.36
N MET A 100 -3.11 -2.21 3.20
CA MET A 100 -3.04 -0.86 2.63
C MET A 100 -3.69 0.20 3.51
N ALA A 101 -4.75 -0.14 4.25
CA ALA A 101 -5.34 0.80 5.20
C ALA A 101 -4.48 0.96 6.46
N ILE A 102 -4.10 -0.15 7.11
CA ILE A 102 -3.48 -0.13 8.44
C ILE A 102 -2.01 0.27 8.36
N MET A 103 -1.29 -0.11 7.31
CA MET A 103 0.14 0.17 7.13
C MET A 103 0.47 1.68 7.14
N PRO A 104 -0.06 2.52 6.21
CA PRO A 104 0.19 3.95 6.24
C PRO A 104 -0.44 4.62 7.46
N ALA A 105 -1.63 4.19 7.90
CA ALA A 105 -2.29 4.78 9.07
C ALA A 105 -1.44 4.62 10.35
N SER A 106 -0.90 3.43 10.59
CA SER A 106 0.01 3.18 11.70
C SER A 106 1.35 3.92 11.56
N GLY A 107 1.88 4.04 10.34
CA GLY A 107 3.11 4.82 10.09
C GLY A 107 2.93 6.32 10.36
N ILE A 108 1.81 6.88 9.91
CA ILE A 108 1.42 8.28 10.15
C ILE A 108 1.19 8.51 11.64
N ALA A 109 0.39 7.66 12.30
CA ALA A 109 0.13 7.77 13.73
C ALA A 109 1.44 7.73 14.55
N MET A 110 2.37 6.83 14.20
CA MET A 110 3.68 6.76 14.85
C MET A 110 4.46 8.08 14.75
N GLY A 111 4.51 8.72 13.58
CA GLY A 111 5.23 10.00 13.41
C GLY A 111 4.51 11.18 14.04
N TYR A 112 3.19 11.25 13.86
CA TYR A 112 2.33 12.33 14.34
C TYR A 112 2.25 12.40 15.86
N TYR A 113 2.10 11.25 16.52
CA TYR A 113 2.01 11.13 17.99
C TYR A 113 3.37 10.88 18.68
N GLY A 114 4.41 10.52 17.93
CA GLY A 114 5.73 10.17 18.48
C GLY A 114 6.70 11.35 18.64
N GLY A 115 6.29 12.57 18.30
CA GLY A 115 7.09 13.80 18.43
C GLY A 115 8.23 13.95 17.42
N LYS A 116 8.33 13.08 16.42
CA LYS A 116 9.31 13.18 15.32
C LYS A 116 8.73 13.87 14.07
N GLY A 117 7.42 14.14 14.06
CA GLY A 117 6.71 14.66 12.90
C GLY A 117 6.59 13.63 11.78
N LEU A 118 6.19 14.12 10.60
CA LEU A 118 5.98 13.32 9.40
C LEU A 118 6.95 13.80 8.30
N PRO A 119 8.10 13.12 8.12
CA PRO A 119 9.00 13.40 7.01
C PRO A 119 8.28 13.36 5.66
N PHE A 120 8.53 14.36 4.83
CA PHE A 120 7.94 14.50 3.50
C PHE A 120 8.91 15.16 2.51
N PHE A 121 9.74 14.33 1.89
CA PHE A 121 10.73 14.65 0.86
C PHE A 121 11.76 15.70 1.27
N THR A 122 11.41 16.98 1.21
CA THR A 122 12.31 18.09 1.56
C THR A 122 11.94 18.74 2.89
N THR A 123 10.81 18.36 3.48
CA THR A 123 10.30 18.97 4.72
C THR A 123 9.89 17.90 5.73
N THR A 124 9.52 18.33 6.93
CA THR A 124 8.90 17.49 7.96
C THR A 124 7.65 18.20 8.47
N LEU A 125 6.48 17.59 8.27
CA LEU A 125 5.23 18.15 8.78
C LEU A 125 5.20 17.98 10.30
N PRO A 126 4.73 19.00 11.04
CA PRO A 126 4.67 18.93 12.50
C PRO A 126 3.70 17.84 12.97
N GLY A 127 4.07 17.16 14.05
CA GLY A 127 3.16 16.29 14.80
C GLY A 127 2.37 17.06 15.86
N VAL A 128 1.56 16.34 16.64
CA VAL A 128 0.76 16.93 17.73
C VAL A 128 1.56 17.19 19.01
N VAL A 129 2.68 16.49 19.18
CA VAL A 129 3.54 16.63 20.37
C VAL A 129 4.34 17.94 20.28
N LYS A 130 4.02 18.88 21.17
CA LYS A 130 4.70 20.17 21.31
C LYS A 130 5.36 20.36 22.69
N THR A 131 5.02 19.51 23.66
CA THR A 131 5.47 19.56 25.05
C THR A 131 5.75 18.14 25.57
N ASP A 132 6.50 18.02 26.67
CA ASP A 132 6.76 16.72 27.32
C ASP A 132 5.50 16.08 27.92
N GLU A 133 4.52 16.88 28.33
CA GLU A 133 3.21 16.37 28.77
C GLU A 133 2.42 15.73 27.63
N ASN A 134 2.36 16.38 26.45
CA ASN A 134 1.73 15.80 25.27
C ASN A 134 2.42 14.50 24.85
N LYS A 135 3.75 14.42 25.01
CA LYS A 135 4.52 13.20 24.70
C LYS A 135 4.15 12.04 25.62
N LYS A 136 3.86 12.29 26.90
CA LYS A 136 3.40 11.26 27.84
C LYS A 136 1.99 10.77 27.46
N SER A 137 1.08 11.68 27.12
CA SER A 137 -0.30 11.32 26.79
C SER A 137 -0.43 10.58 25.44
N THR A 138 0.40 10.92 24.45
CA THR A 138 0.34 10.29 23.11
C THR A 138 1.38 9.19 22.89
N GLY A 139 2.30 8.99 23.82
CA GLY A 139 3.42 8.07 23.68
C GLY A 139 3.00 6.61 23.50
N GLU A 140 1.94 6.17 24.18
CA GLU A 140 1.43 4.79 24.05
C GLU A 140 0.82 4.55 22.66
N ILE A 141 0.12 5.53 22.08
CA ILE A 141 -0.39 5.45 20.71
C ILE A 141 0.77 5.28 19.73
N ALA A 142 1.85 6.05 19.89
CA ALA A 142 3.03 5.96 19.03
C ALA A 142 3.71 4.59 19.15
N LYS A 143 3.86 4.04 20.37
CA LYS A 143 4.45 2.72 20.61
C LYS A 143 3.59 1.60 20.00
N GLN A 144 2.28 1.62 20.20
CA GLN A 144 1.38 0.63 19.62
C GLN A 144 1.39 0.71 18.09
N SER A 145 1.34 1.92 17.54
CA SER A 145 1.42 2.15 16.09
C SER A 145 2.72 1.60 15.50
N TYR A 146 3.85 1.79 16.17
CA TYR A 146 5.13 1.18 15.77
C TYR A 146 5.07 -0.36 15.76
N LYS A 147 4.50 -0.98 16.81
CA LYS A 147 4.35 -2.44 16.87
C LYS A 147 3.51 -2.96 15.69
N ILE A 148 2.35 -2.35 15.45
CA ILE A 148 1.46 -2.71 14.32
C ILE A 148 2.20 -2.55 12.99
N HIS A 149 2.83 -1.40 12.78
CA HIS A 149 3.53 -1.07 11.54
C HIS A 149 4.68 -2.05 11.27
N LYS A 150 5.51 -2.35 12.28
CA LYS A 150 6.62 -3.31 12.16
C LYS A 150 6.12 -4.72 11.87
N THR A 151 5.08 -5.17 12.57
CA THR A 151 4.50 -6.50 12.39
C THR A 151 3.93 -6.64 10.98
N LEU A 152 3.05 -5.73 10.57
CA LEU A 152 2.49 -5.75 9.23
C LEU A 152 3.58 -5.61 8.16
N GLY A 153 4.61 -4.79 8.40
CA GLY A 153 5.70 -4.57 7.44
C GLY A 153 6.50 -5.84 7.19
N THR A 154 6.70 -6.65 8.23
CA THR A 154 7.30 -7.98 8.12
C THR A 154 6.49 -8.89 7.21
N TYR A 155 5.17 -8.98 7.42
CA TYR A 155 4.29 -9.81 6.58
C TYR A 155 4.09 -9.26 5.16
N GLY A 156 4.13 -7.93 5.00
CA GLY A 156 4.03 -7.25 3.72
C GLY A 156 5.12 -7.67 2.73
N LYS A 157 6.31 -8.02 3.22
CA LYS A 157 7.41 -8.58 2.42
C LYS A 157 7.03 -9.87 1.70
N TYR A 158 6.04 -10.61 2.19
CA TYR A 158 5.57 -11.86 1.57
C TYR A 158 4.24 -11.64 0.83
N LEU A 159 3.32 -10.88 1.41
CA LEU A 159 2.01 -10.64 0.82
C LEU A 159 2.09 -9.94 -0.55
N ILE A 160 2.97 -8.93 -0.69
CA ILE A 160 3.12 -8.17 -1.93
C ILE A 160 3.70 -9.05 -3.05
N PRO A 161 4.83 -9.77 -2.86
CA PRO A 161 5.34 -10.69 -3.88
C PRO A 161 4.38 -11.82 -4.21
N LEU A 162 3.64 -12.36 -3.24
CA LEU A 162 2.65 -13.41 -3.52
C LEU A 162 1.56 -12.91 -4.47
N HIS A 163 1.03 -11.71 -4.22
CA HIS A 163 0.03 -11.10 -5.10
C HIS A 163 0.58 -10.82 -6.51
N ALA A 164 1.74 -10.17 -6.60
CA ALA A 164 2.38 -9.86 -7.87
C ALA A 164 2.78 -11.13 -8.65
N GLY A 165 3.28 -12.14 -7.94
CA GLY A 165 3.64 -13.44 -8.49
C GLY A 165 2.43 -14.21 -9.02
N ALA A 166 1.30 -14.18 -8.30
CA ALA A 166 0.05 -14.77 -8.80
C ALA A 166 -0.43 -14.09 -10.10
N ALA A 167 -0.35 -12.76 -10.17
CA ALA A 167 -0.66 -12.03 -11.40
C ALA A 167 0.31 -12.42 -12.54
N ALA A 168 1.61 -12.51 -12.27
CA ALA A 168 2.59 -12.96 -13.25
C ALA A 168 2.29 -14.39 -13.75
N THR A 169 1.99 -15.33 -12.86
CA THR A 169 1.61 -16.71 -13.22
C THR A 169 0.38 -16.76 -14.11
N HIS A 170 -0.66 -15.96 -13.84
CA HIS A 170 -1.82 -15.87 -14.72
C HIS A 170 -1.44 -15.32 -16.10
N SER A 171 -0.58 -14.31 -16.16
CA SER A 171 -0.09 -13.77 -17.43
C SER A 171 0.70 -14.82 -18.23
N LEU A 172 1.54 -15.61 -17.57
CA LEU A 172 2.31 -16.69 -18.20
C LEU A 172 1.41 -17.83 -18.71
N ARG A 173 0.24 -18.03 -18.10
CA ARG A 173 -0.80 -18.96 -18.56
C ARG A 173 -1.68 -18.39 -19.69
N GLY A 174 -1.33 -17.21 -20.23
CA GLY A 174 -2.05 -16.57 -21.32
C GLY A 174 -3.27 -15.76 -20.89
N HIS A 175 -3.50 -15.58 -19.59
CA HIS A 175 -4.60 -14.73 -19.11
C HIS A 175 -4.24 -13.26 -19.27
N SER A 176 -5.19 -12.45 -19.73
CA SER A 176 -5.00 -11.01 -19.96
C SER A 176 -5.03 -10.16 -18.68
N ILE A 177 -4.43 -10.62 -17.58
CA ILE A 177 -4.59 -10.02 -16.24
C ILE A 177 -4.07 -8.57 -16.17
N PHE A 178 -2.93 -8.28 -16.80
CA PHE A 178 -2.36 -6.92 -16.80
C PHE A 178 -3.15 -5.96 -17.68
N ALA A 179 -3.74 -6.44 -18.78
CA ALA A 179 -4.61 -5.62 -19.63
C ALA A 179 -5.82 -5.10 -18.84
N ARG A 180 -6.37 -5.91 -17.93
CA ARG A 180 -7.55 -5.55 -17.11
C ARG A 180 -7.28 -4.41 -16.11
N ILE A 181 -6.03 -4.16 -15.76
CA ILE A 181 -5.61 -3.10 -14.83
C ILE A 181 -4.74 -2.05 -15.54
N ASN A 182 -4.69 -2.04 -16.87
CA ASN A 182 -3.93 -1.05 -17.62
C ASN A 182 -4.72 0.28 -17.69
N PRO A 183 -4.19 1.39 -17.17
CA PRO A 183 -4.88 2.69 -17.23
C PRO A 183 -4.95 3.27 -18.66
N PHE A 184 -4.17 2.74 -19.61
CA PHE A 184 -4.09 3.22 -20.99
C PHE A 184 -4.84 2.35 -22.00
N SER A 185 -5.18 1.11 -21.64
CA SER A 185 -6.05 0.27 -22.46
C SER A 185 -7.49 0.69 -22.20
N ARG A 186 -8.06 1.49 -23.09
CA ARG A 186 -9.52 1.65 -23.14
C ARG A 186 -10.10 0.48 -23.95
N PRO A 187 -11.29 -0.03 -23.61
CA PRO A 187 -12.18 -0.56 -24.64
C PRO A 187 -12.57 0.55 -25.64
#